data_AF-A0A939YZ82-F1
#
_entry.id   AF-A0A939YZ82-F1
#
_cell.length_a   1.000
_cell.length_b   1.000
_cell.length_c   1.000
_cell.angle_alpha   90.00
_cell.angle_beta   90.00
_cell.angle_gamma   90.00
#
_symmetry.space_group_name_H-M   'P 1'
#
loop_
_entity.id
_entity.type
_entity.pdbx_description
1 polymer ?
#
loop_
_entity_poly.entity_id
_entity_poly.type
_entity_poly.pdbx_seq_one_letter_code
_entity_poly.pdbx_strand_id
1 'polypeptide(L)'
;MAKKFKTMDGNAAAAYVSYAFTDVAAIFPITPSSPMAEIVDDMAAHGEKNLFGQEVRVVEMQSEGGASGTVHGSLAAGALTTTYTASQGLLLMIPNMYKIAGELLPGVFHVTARTLAAHALCIFGDHSDVMACRQTGFALLCSSSVQEVMDLAAIAHLSAIKGRVPFLHYFDGFRTSHEIQKIEVVDYDVYRKLIDMDAVQAFRDRALNPEHPVIRGTAQNPDIFFQAREAANKYYEALPDIVADYMKKLGKEIGRKYQPFDYVGAPDAENVIVAMGSVCEAIEETLPHLLAKGEKVGLVKVRLYRPWSPKYLKKVMPKTVKKIAVLDRTKEPGAMGDPLYMDLKTMYYTEENAPEIYGGRYGLGSKDTTPGQIVAVYNNLKAKKPKNNFTIGIDDDLYGTSLKTVKIATEPEGTYRCKFWGLGSDGTVGANKQAIKIIGDNTDMYAQGYFSYDSKKSGGITVSHLRFGKNPIKSTYLITEADFVACHNESYVHAYDVLAGLKKGGTFLLNCTWDDAALEEHLPASMKQYIAKNKINFYTIDATKLGIEIGLGNRINMIMQMAFFHLSEVIPEADAVKYLKDSIEHTYGKKGKDIVDM
;
A
#
# COMPACT_ATOMS: atom_id res chain seq x y z
N MET A 1 -21.87 -5.32 -16.04
CA MET A 1 -21.44 -3.96 -16.41
C MET A 1 -20.02 -4.03 -16.94
N ALA A 2 -19.62 -3.16 -17.87
CA ALA A 2 -18.24 -3.09 -18.32
C ALA A 2 -17.33 -2.66 -17.15
N LYS A 3 -16.18 -3.30 -16.99
CA LYS A 3 -15.20 -2.98 -15.94
C LYS A 3 -14.60 -1.60 -16.23
N LYS A 4 -14.57 -0.73 -15.23
CA LYS A 4 -13.92 0.59 -15.32
C LYS A 4 -12.54 0.49 -14.68
N PHE A 5 -11.50 0.85 -15.42
CA PHE A 5 -10.13 0.90 -14.91
C PHE A 5 -9.68 2.34 -14.73
N LYS A 6 -8.87 2.60 -13.70
CA LYS A 6 -8.24 3.89 -13.47
C LYS A 6 -6.88 3.70 -12.82
N THR A 7 -5.94 4.53 -13.22
CA THR A 7 -4.62 4.60 -12.61
C THR A 7 -4.63 5.53 -11.39
N MET A 8 -4.47 4.96 -10.19
CA MET A 8 -4.48 5.71 -8.92
C MET A 8 -3.60 5.06 -7.86
N ASP A 9 -3.36 5.75 -6.75
CA ASP A 9 -2.65 5.20 -5.59
C ASP A 9 -3.59 4.66 -4.51
N GLY A 10 -3.03 4.00 -3.49
CA GLY A 10 -3.80 3.46 -2.38
C GLY A 10 -4.58 4.52 -1.60
N ASN A 11 -4.03 5.72 -1.42
CA ASN A 11 -4.75 6.81 -0.75
C ASN A 11 -6.00 7.22 -1.54
N ALA A 12 -5.87 7.43 -2.86
CA ALA A 12 -6.98 7.76 -3.72
C ALA A 12 -8.05 6.65 -3.76
N ALA A 13 -7.62 5.38 -3.78
CA ALA A 13 -8.55 4.25 -3.72
C ALA A 13 -9.33 4.22 -2.38
N ALA A 14 -8.65 4.42 -1.25
CA ALA A 14 -9.30 4.45 0.06
C ALA A 14 -10.25 5.64 0.19
N ALA A 15 -9.83 6.84 -0.23
CA ALA A 15 -10.63 8.06 -0.20
C ALA A 15 -11.89 7.95 -1.06
N TYR A 16 -11.77 7.42 -2.28
CA TYR A 16 -12.91 7.17 -3.16
C TYR A 16 -13.95 6.25 -2.49
N VAL A 17 -13.51 5.16 -1.86
CA VAL A 17 -14.44 4.21 -1.25
C VAL A 17 -15.02 4.73 0.06
N SER A 18 -14.22 5.36 0.92
CA SER A 18 -14.69 5.91 2.18
C SER A 18 -15.73 7.00 1.97
N TYR A 19 -15.56 7.85 0.95
CA TYR A 19 -16.51 8.90 0.60
C TYR A 19 -17.93 8.35 0.41
N ALA A 20 -18.07 7.19 -0.24
CA ALA A 20 -19.36 6.56 -0.50
C ALA A 20 -20.19 6.32 0.78
N PHE A 21 -19.55 5.93 1.88
CA PHE A 21 -20.25 5.49 3.10
C PHE A 21 -20.30 6.56 4.21
N THR A 22 -19.73 7.74 3.96
CA THR A 22 -19.44 8.71 5.01
C THR A 22 -20.38 9.90 4.95
N ASP A 23 -20.95 10.30 6.09
CA ASP A 23 -21.63 11.58 6.25
C ASP A 23 -20.66 12.67 6.74
N VAL A 24 -19.76 12.32 7.67
CA VAL A 24 -18.78 13.24 8.29
C VAL A 24 -17.38 12.64 8.26
N ALA A 25 -16.38 13.43 7.91
CA ALA A 25 -14.97 13.07 8.04
C ALA A 25 -14.26 14.05 8.99
N ALA A 26 -13.88 13.58 10.18
CA ALA A 26 -13.08 14.39 11.12
C ALA A 26 -11.60 14.07 10.90
N ILE A 27 -10.78 15.07 10.59
CA ILE A 27 -9.42 14.87 10.07
C ILE A 27 -8.37 15.68 10.83
N PHE A 28 -7.12 15.24 10.69
CA PHE A 28 -5.92 16.04 10.99
C PHE A 28 -4.79 15.54 10.09
N PRO A 29 -3.99 16.43 9.48
CA PRO A 29 -2.99 16.02 8.49
C PRO A 29 -1.78 15.33 9.13
N ILE A 30 -1.51 14.09 8.71
CA ILE A 30 -0.27 13.38 9.04
C ILE A 30 0.19 12.49 7.87
N THR A 31 1.43 12.65 7.43
CA THR A 31 2.03 11.81 6.38
C THR A 31 2.12 10.34 6.83
N PRO A 32 1.85 9.35 5.97
CA PRO A 32 1.44 9.42 4.57
C PRO A 32 -0.08 9.37 4.35
N SER A 33 -0.90 9.67 5.36
CA SER A 33 -2.37 9.60 5.29
C SER A 33 -3.05 10.88 4.80
N SER A 34 -2.40 12.05 4.93
CA SER A 34 -2.97 13.35 4.52
C SER A 34 -3.63 13.37 3.14
N PRO A 35 -3.06 12.73 2.09
CA PRO A 35 -3.69 12.74 0.77
C PRO A 35 -5.12 12.18 0.74
N MET A 36 -5.48 11.23 1.63
CA MET A 36 -6.87 10.76 1.70
C MET A 36 -7.84 11.86 2.11
N ALA A 37 -7.47 12.65 3.12
CA ALA A 37 -8.29 13.74 3.63
C ALA A 37 -8.41 14.86 2.59
N GLU A 38 -7.30 15.22 1.94
CA GLU A 38 -7.26 16.21 0.85
C GLU A 38 -8.17 15.81 -0.32
N ILE A 39 -8.11 14.54 -0.75
CA ILE A 39 -8.96 14.03 -1.85
C ILE A 39 -10.44 14.06 -1.46
N VAL A 40 -10.79 13.68 -0.22
CA VAL A 40 -12.20 13.72 0.24
C VAL A 40 -12.71 15.15 0.34
N ASP A 41 -11.89 16.09 0.78
CA ASP A 41 -12.22 17.52 0.81
C ASP A 41 -12.43 18.07 -0.61
N ASP A 42 -11.53 17.74 -1.54
CA ASP A 42 -11.66 18.09 -2.96
C ASP A 42 -12.95 17.51 -3.56
N MET A 43 -13.26 16.23 -3.33
CA MET A 43 -14.49 15.59 -3.83
C MET A 43 -15.74 16.30 -3.29
N ALA A 44 -15.75 16.66 -2.00
CA ALA A 44 -16.86 17.43 -1.41
C ALA A 44 -16.98 18.83 -2.01
N ALA A 45 -15.87 19.55 -2.18
CA ALA A 45 -15.86 20.89 -2.80
C ALA A 45 -16.35 20.88 -4.26
N HIS A 46 -16.19 19.77 -4.98
CA HIS A 46 -16.72 19.58 -6.34
C HIS A 46 -18.17 19.04 -6.38
N GLY A 47 -18.83 18.93 -5.22
CA GLY A 47 -20.24 18.53 -5.14
C GLY A 47 -20.51 17.04 -5.35
N GLU A 48 -19.48 16.19 -5.22
CA GLU A 48 -19.68 14.74 -5.26
C GLU A 48 -20.64 14.27 -4.17
N LYS A 49 -21.38 13.19 -4.43
CA LYS A 49 -22.41 12.69 -3.51
C LYS A 49 -22.07 11.30 -3.00
N ASN A 50 -22.21 11.10 -1.69
CA ASN A 50 -22.13 9.80 -1.05
C ASN A 50 -23.36 8.94 -1.40
N LEU A 51 -23.44 7.72 -0.85
CA LEU A 51 -24.56 6.80 -1.11
C LEU A 51 -25.92 7.34 -0.65
N PHE A 52 -25.93 8.32 0.26
CA PHE A 52 -27.10 8.97 0.84
C PHE A 52 -27.48 10.29 0.14
N GLY A 53 -26.80 10.62 -0.97
CA GLY A 53 -27.08 11.81 -1.76
C GLY A 53 -26.58 13.12 -1.14
N GLN A 54 -25.63 13.05 -0.21
CA GLN A 54 -25.07 14.21 0.49
C GLN A 54 -23.58 14.39 0.15
N GLU A 55 -23.08 15.61 0.24
CA GLU A 55 -21.64 15.88 0.27
C GLU A 55 -21.09 15.49 1.64
N VAL A 56 -19.89 14.89 1.68
CA VAL A 56 -19.21 14.59 2.93
C VAL A 56 -18.85 15.90 3.64
N ARG A 57 -19.22 16.02 4.92
CA ARG A 57 -18.77 17.15 5.74
C ARG A 57 -17.37 16.87 6.30
N VAL A 58 -16.36 17.53 5.75
CA VAL A 58 -14.99 17.45 6.24
C VAL A 58 -14.76 18.49 7.34
N VAL A 59 -14.16 18.07 8.45
CA VAL A 59 -13.86 18.93 9.61
C VAL A 59 -12.44 18.69 10.08
N GLU A 60 -11.58 19.68 9.91
CA GLU A 60 -10.22 19.66 10.46
C GLU A 60 -10.25 20.03 11.95
N MET A 61 -9.58 19.23 12.77
CA MET A 61 -9.46 19.44 14.22
C MET A 61 -8.07 19.98 14.59
N GLN A 62 -7.84 20.25 15.87
CA GLN A 62 -6.56 20.74 16.38
C GLN A 62 -5.49 19.65 16.54
N SER A 63 -5.90 18.37 16.57
CA SER A 63 -5.05 17.18 16.62
C SER A 63 -5.87 15.92 16.32
N GLU A 64 -5.22 14.77 16.12
CA GLU A 64 -5.89 13.47 15.97
C GLU A 64 -6.66 13.06 17.25
N GLY A 65 -6.23 13.53 18.43
CA GLY A 65 -7.00 13.37 19.66
C GLY A 65 -8.36 14.08 19.58
N GLY A 66 -8.37 15.31 19.04
CA GLY A 66 -9.61 16.04 18.76
C GLY A 66 -10.44 15.42 17.63
N ALA A 67 -9.79 14.95 16.57
CA ALA A 67 -10.44 14.25 15.45
C ALA A 67 -11.16 12.99 15.95
N SER A 68 -10.49 12.13 16.72
CA SER A 68 -11.11 10.91 17.26
C SER A 68 -12.26 11.17 18.24
N GLY A 69 -12.19 12.25 19.03
CA GLY A 69 -13.31 12.69 19.87
C GLY A 69 -14.50 13.18 19.05
N THR A 70 -14.23 13.87 17.95
CA THR A 70 -15.25 14.30 16.98
C THR A 70 -15.88 13.10 16.26
N VAL A 71 -15.07 12.10 15.88
CA VAL A 71 -15.59 10.84 15.34
C VAL A 71 -16.52 10.16 16.35
N HIS A 72 -16.10 10.05 17.61
CA HIS A 72 -16.93 9.47 18.66
C HIS A 72 -18.26 10.21 18.83
N GLY A 73 -18.22 11.53 18.95
CA GLY A 73 -19.42 12.36 19.10
C GLY A 73 -20.36 12.31 17.88
N SER A 74 -19.81 12.32 16.67
CA SER A 74 -20.58 12.28 15.43
C SER A 74 -21.27 10.92 15.23
N LEU A 75 -20.58 9.81 15.51
CA LEU A 75 -21.17 8.47 15.50
C LEU A 75 -22.24 8.32 16.57
N ALA A 76 -21.99 8.84 17.78
CA ALA A 76 -22.96 8.84 18.87
C ALA A 76 -24.24 9.61 18.54
N ALA A 77 -24.14 10.63 17.70
CA ALA A 77 -25.24 11.45 17.21
C ALA A 77 -25.92 10.88 15.93
N GLY A 78 -25.51 9.69 15.46
CA GLY A 78 -26.21 8.98 14.37
C GLY A 78 -25.73 9.28 12.95
N ALA A 79 -24.58 9.95 12.78
CA ALA A 79 -23.95 10.14 11.47
C ALA A 79 -22.87 9.08 11.24
N LEU A 80 -22.78 8.53 10.03
CA LEU A 80 -21.69 7.60 9.69
C LEU A 80 -20.40 8.40 9.50
N THR A 81 -19.40 8.14 10.35
CA THR A 81 -18.19 8.98 10.44
C THR A 81 -16.93 8.18 10.20
N THR A 82 -16.03 8.75 9.39
CA THR A 82 -14.69 8.20 9.09
C THR A 82 -13.58 9.14 9.55
N THR A 83 -12.34 8.64 9.58
CA THR A 83 -11.12 9.45 9.74
C THR A 83 -9.94 8.80 9.01
N TYR A 84 -8.89 9.60 8.81
CA TYR A 84 -7.66 9.23 8.12
C TYR A 84 -6.48 9.55 9.02
N THR A 85 -5.62 8.58 9.31
CA THR A 85 -4.48 8.80 10.21
C THR A 85 -3.34 7.81 9.99
N ALA A 86 -2.26 7.95 10.76
CA ALA A 86 -1.08 7.10 10.75
C ALA A 86 -0.27 7.31 12.04
N SER A 87 0.62 6.37 12.39
CA SER A 87 1.71 6.56 13.36
C SER A 87 1.29 7.28 14.65
N GLN A 88 1.93 8.41 14.96
CA GLN A 88 1.67 9.21 16.15
C GLN A 88 0.22 9.66 16.25
N GLY A 89 -0.39 10.00 15.12
CA GLY A 89 -1.78 10.41 15.06
C GLY A 89 -2.71 9.31 15.55
N LEU A 90 -2.48 8.07 15.09
CA LEU A 90 -3.25 6.91 15.54
C LEU A 90 -3.09 6.68 17.05
N LEU A 91 -1.90 6.86 17.62
CA LEU A 91 -1.70 6.75 19.08
C LEU A 91 -2.57 7.73 19.88
N LEU A 92 -2.74 8.96 19.37
CA LEU A 92 -3.60 9.96 20.02
C LEU A 92 -5.08 9.61 19.93
N MET A 93 -5.47 8.71 19.01
CA MET A 93 -6.85 8.24 18.87
C MET A 93 -7.19 7.06 19.78
N ILE A 94 -6.19 6.33 20.33
CA ILE A 94 -6.39 5.11 21.13
C ILE A 94 -7.44 5.29 22.25
N PRO A 95 -7.43 6.36 23.06
CA PRO A 95 -8.42 6.52 24.12
C PRO A 95 -9.88 6.52 23.59
N ASN A 96 -10.14 7.22 22.49
CA ASN A 96 -11.46 7.24 21.87
C ASN A 96 -11.78 5.93 21.13
N MET A 97 -10.79 5.21 20.60
CA MET A 97 -11.02 3.89 20.02
C MET A 97 -11.65 2.92 21.02
N TYR A 98 -11.20 2.90 22.28
CA TYR A 98 -11.87 2.09 23.32
C TYR A 98 -13.33 2.49 23.54
N LYS A 99 -13.66 3.78 23.46
CA LYS A 99 -15.03 4.29 23.63
C LYS A 99 -15.91 3.96 22.43
N ILE A 100 -15.41 4.18 21.21
CA ILE A 100 -16.13 3.86 19.96
C ILE A 100 -16.43 2.36 19.89
N ALA A 101 -15.45 1.50 20.21
CA ALA A 101 -15.63 0.05 20.22
C ALA A 101 -16.51 -0.42 21.39
N GLY A 102 -16.32 0.13 22.59
CA GLY A 102 -17.12 -0.20 23.78
C GLY A 102 -18.59 0.18 23.64
N GLU A 103 -18.90 1.19 22.84
CA GLU A 103 -20.28 1.61 22.55
C GLU A 103 -20.86 0.98 21.28
N LEU A 104 -20.11 0.11 20.60
CA LEU A 104 -20.51 -0.62 19.39
C LEU A 104 -21.02 0.35 18.30
N LEU A 105 -20.17 1.33 17.97
CA LEU A 105 -20.41 2.33 16.94
C LEU A 105 -19.73 1.94 15.62
N PRO A 106 -20.42 2.06 14.47
CA PRO A 106 -19.94 1.56 13.17
C PRO A 106 -18.96 2.53 12.47
N GLY A 107 -17.95 3.01 13.20
CA GLY A 107 -16.91 3.88 12.63
C GLY A 107 -15.86 3.10 11.85
N VAL A 108 -15.28 3.71 10.81
CA VAL A 108 -14.15 3.16 10.07
C VAL A 108 -12.98 4.13 10.07
N PHE A 109 -11.82 3.65 10.49
CA PHE A 109 -10.56 4.39 10.45
C PHE A 109 -9.74 3.86 9.29
N HIS A 110 -9.33 4.74 8.38
CA HIS A 110 -8.43 4.39 7.30
C HIS A 110 -7.00 4.80 7.67
N VAL A 111 -6.13 3.80 7.82
CA VAL A 111 -4.78 4.00 8.34
C VAL A 111 -3.75 3.61 7.29
N THR A 112 -2.90 4.55 6.92
CA THR A 112 -1.66 4.22 6.21
C THR A 112 -0.60 3.84 7.24
N ALA A 113 -0.46 2.53 7.50
CA ALA A 113 0.37 2.01 8.58
C ALA A 113 1.80 2.54 8.47
N ARG A 114 2.25 3.22 9.52
CA ARG A 114 3.50 3.98 9.57
C ARG A 114 4.24 3.75 10.89
N THR A 115 5.57 3.65 10.76
CA THR A 115 6.53 3.54 11.86
C THR A 115 6.27 4.53 12.98
N LEU A 116 6.22 4.05 14.22
CA LEU A 116 6.23 4.89 15.42
C LEU A 116 7.63 5.45 15.68
N ALA A 117 7.68 6.71 16.09
CA ALA A 117 8.90 7.34 16.55
C ALA A 117 9.38 6.65 17.84
N ALA A 118 10.57 6.07 17.78
CA ALA A 118 11.25 5.43 18.91
C ALA A 118 12.62 6.08 19.13
N HIS A 119 13.70 5.44 18.68
CA HIS A 119 15.04 6.07 18.68
C HIS A 119 15.15 7.24 17.68
N ALA A 120 14.27 7.27 16.67
CA ALA A 120 14.17 8.33 15.67
C ALA A 120 12.75 8.39 15.11
N LEU A 121 12.39 9.53 14.50
CA LEU A 121 11.19 9.67 13.68
C LEU A 121 11.39 8.95 12.35
N CYS A 122 10.35 8.25 11.88
CA CYS A 122 10.32 7.70 10.54
C CYS A 122 8.93 7.95 9.92
N ILE A 123 8.90 8.56 8.72
CA ILE A 123 7.64 8.80 8.00
C ILE A 123 7.14 7.56 7.26
N PHE A 124 7.98 6.55 7.12
CA PHE A 124 7.76 5.42 6.24
C PHE A 124 6.98 4.28 6.90
N GLY A 125 6.43 3.40 6.06
CA GLY A 125 5.47 2.36 6.44
C GLY A 125 6.06 1.15 7.15
N ASP A 126 5.46 0.82 8.29
CA ASP A 126 5.46 -0.49 8.97
C ASP A 126 4.19 -0.59 9.85
N HIS A 127 3.98 -1.69 10.57
CA HIS A 127 2.73 -1.94 11.32
C HIS A 127 2.79 -1.56 12.80
N SER A 128 3.84 -0.87 13.27
CA SER A 128 4.01 -0.58 14.70
C SER A 128 2.85 0.23 15.31
N ASP A 129 2.26 1.14 14.54
CA ASP A 129 1.10 1.95 14.93
C ASP A 129 -0.21 1.13 15.03
N VAL A 130 -0.50 0.32 14.02
CA VAL A 130 -1.67 -0.58 14.01
C VAL A 130 -1.55 -1.62 15.14
N MET A 131 -0.36 -2.18 15.35
CA MET A 131 -0.13 -3.16 16.41
C MET A 131 -0.26 -2.56 17.82
N ALA A 132 -0.01 -1.26 18.00
CA ALA A 132 -0.26 -0.55 19.25
C ALA A 132 -1.75 -0.38 19.59
N CYS A 133 -2.65 -0.65 18.62
CA CYS A 133 -4.09 -0.49 18.76
C CYS A 133 -4.85 -1.83 18.82
N ARG A 134 -4.16 -2.98 18.73
CA ARG A 134 -4.77 -4.32 18.58
C ARG A 134 -5.70 -4.76 19.72
N GLN A 135 -5.60 -4.09 20.86
CA GLN A 135 -6.35 -4.35 22.10
C GLN A 135 -7.56 -3.42 22.30
N THR A 136 -7.74 -2.41 21.44
CA THR A 136 -8.78 -1.37 21.60
C THR A 136 -10.21 -1.91 21.45
N GLY A 137 -10.38 -3.06 20.79
CA GLY A 137 -11.66 -3.60 20.36
C GLY A 137 -12.03 -3.24 18.92
N PHE A 138 -11.18 -2.53 18.17
CA PHE A 138 -11.39 -2.38 16.74
C PHE A 138 -11.13 -3.70 16.01
N ALA A 139 -11.95 -3.98 14.99
CA ALA A 139 -11.62 -4.97 13.99
C ALA A 139 -10.48 -4.43 13.12
N LEU A 140 -9.49 -5.27 12.80
CA LEU A 140 -8.31 -4.88 12.04
C LEU A 140 -8.32 -5.61 10.69
N LEU A 141 -8.49 -4.86 9.60
CA LEU A 141 -8.58 -5.40 8.24
C LEU A 141 -7.44 -4.83 7.36
N CYS A 142 -6.62 -5.71 6.80
CA CYS A 142 -5.40 -5.38 6.07
C CYS A 142 -5.56 -5.56 4.56
N SER A 143 -5.12 -4.57 3.79
CA SER A 143 -4.99 -4.63 2.33
C SER A 143 -3.53 -4.72 1.88
N SER A 144 -3.26 -5.60 0.91
CA SER A 144 -1.91 -5.91 0.43
C SER A 144 -1.54 -5.20 -0.88
N SER A 145 -2.50 -4.59 -1.58
CA SER A 145 -2.28 -3.89 -2.85
C SER A 145 -3.25 -2.73 -3.01
N VAL A 146 -3.01 -1.86 -4.00
CA VAL A 146 -3.92 -0.74 -4.31
C VAL A 146 -5.32 -1.25 -4.69
N GLN A 147 -5.40 -2.36 -5.42
CA GLN A 147 -6.68 -3.00 -5.73
C GLN A 147 -7.37 -3.53 -4.46
N GLU A 148 -6.63 -4.17 -3.55
CA GLU A 148 -7.21 -4.63 -2.28
C GLU A 148 -7.67 -3.46 -1.41
N VAL A 149 -7.00 -2.31 -1.46
CA VAL A 149 -7.45 -1.10 -0.75
C VAL A 149 -8.84 -0.67 -1.20
N MET A 150 -9.12 -0.67 -2.51
CA MET A 150 -10.46 -0.40 -3.06
C MET A 150 -11.48 -1.41 -2.51
N ASP A 151 -11.17 -2.70 -2.57
CA ASP A 151 -12.16 -3.73 -2.27
C ASP A 151 -12.41 -3.92 -0.76
N LEU A 152 -11.35 -3.96 0.05
CA LEU A 152 -11.43 -4.21 1.48
C LEU A 152 -11.87 -2.97 2.26
N ALA A 153 -11.66 -1.75 1.75
CA ALA A 153 -12.27 -0.56 2.34
C ALA A 153 -13.80 -0.67 2.35
N ALA A 154 -14.41 -1.10 1.25
CA ALA A 154 -15.86 -1.28 1.18
C ALA A 154 -16.33 -2.38 2.15
N ILE A 155 -15.60 -3.49 2.22
CA ILE A 155 -15.90 -4.57 3.18
C ILE A 155 -15.83 -4.07 4.63
N ALA A 156 -14.87 -3.21 4.98
CA ALA A 156 -14.77 -2.63 6.31
C ALA A 156 -16.02 -1.80 6.66
N HIS A 157 -16.45 -0.89 5.78
CA HIS A 157 -17.66 -0.08 5.98
C HIS A 157 -18.93 -0.91 6.09
N LEU A 158 -19.14 -1.82 5.14
CA LEU A 158 -20.31 -2.72 5.13
C LEU A 158 -20.36 -3.59 6.39
N SER A 159 -19.21 -4.13 6.82
CA SER A 159 -19.12 -4.98 8.01
C SER A 159 -19.26 -4.19 9.30
N ALA A 160 -18.74 -2.96 9.38
CA ALA A 160 -18.91 -2.08 10.53
C ALA A 160 -20.38 -1.76 10.76
N ILE A 161 -21.10 -1.38 9.71
CA ILE A 161 -22.54 -1.08 9.75
C ILE A 161 -23.34 -2.29 10.21
N LYS A 162 -23.11 -3.47 9.60
CA LYS A 162 -23.85 -4.69 9.92
C LYS A 162 -23.50 -5.27 11.30
N GLY A 163 -22.22 -5.29 11.63
CA GLY A 163 -21.67 -5.96 12.82
C GLY A 163 -21.58 -5.06 14.06
N ARG A 164 -21.74 -3.74 13.90
CA ARG A 164 -21.61 -2.71 14.94
C ARG A 164 -20.22 -2.57 15.58
N VAL A 165 -19.25 -3.39 15.18
CA VAL A 165 -17.86 -3.28 15.66
C VAL A 165 -17.13 -2.32 14.72
N PRO A 166 -16.43 -1.29 15.23
CA PRO A 166 -15.70 -0.37 14.39
C PRO A 166 -14.49 -1.05 13.73
N PHE A 167 -14.11 -0.56 12.55
CA PHE A 167 -13.00 -1.11 11.78
C PHE A 167 -11.84 -0.14 11.70
N LEU A 168 -10.63 -0.67 11.79
CA LEU A 168 -9.41 -0.05 11.32
C LEU A 168 -9.01 -0.79 10.04
N HIS A 169 -9.29 -0.17 8.89
CA HIS A 169 -8.82 -0.62 7.59
C HIS A 169 -7.44 -0.02 7.34
N TYR A 170 -6.43 -0.85 7.15
CA TYR A 170 -5.06 -0.39 6.96
C TYR A 170 -4.34 -1.03 5.79
N PHE A 171 -3.36 -0.29 5.30
CA PHE A 171 -2.46 -0.66 4.22
C PHE A 171 -1.12 0.04 4.42
N ASP A 172 -0.07 -0.49 3.81
CA ASP A 172 1.30 -0.08 4.13
C ASP A 172 1.59 1.35 3.64
N GLY A 173 1.99 2.21 4.56
CA GLY A 173 2.37 3.59 4.27
C GLY A 173 3.50 3.66 3.24
N PHE A 174 3.36 4.55 2.26
CA PHE A 174 4.18 4.65 1.05
C PHE A 174 4.08 3.44 0.13
N ARG A 175 4.43 2.24 0.61
CA ARG A 175 4.56 1.03 -0.21
C ARG A 175 3.26 0.65 -0.92
N THR A 176 2.11 0.92 -0.31
CA THR A 176 0.79 0.78 -0.93
C THR A 176 0.11 2.14 -1.05
N SER A 177 0.22 3.02 -0.05
CA SER A 177 -0.52 4.28 -0.05
C SER A 177 -0.11 5.26 -1.15
N HIS A 178 1.15 5.21 -1.60
CA HIS A 178 1.72 6.07 -2.64
C HIS A 178 2.15 5.29 -3.89
N GLU A 179 2.01 3.97 -3.89
CA GLU A 179 2.20 3.18 -5.10
C GLU A 179 1.02 3.44 -6.03
N ILE A 180 1.30 3.87 -7.25
CA ILE A 180 0.30 4.06 -8.28
C ILE A 180 0.12 2.72 -9.00
N GLN A 181 -1.11 2.25 -9.15
CA GLN A 181 -1.45 1.10 -9.98
C GLN A 181 -2.67 1.39 -10.86
N LYS A 182 -2.71 0.75 -12.02
CA LYS A 182 -3.96 0.59 -12.77
C LYS A 182 -4.83 -0.45 -12.07
N ILE A 183 -5.96 0.00 -11.52
CA ILE A 183 -6.91 -0.86 -10.80
C ILE A 183 -8.29 -0.83 -11.44
N GLU A 184 -9.08 -1.85 -11.17
CA GLU A 184 -10.52 -1.86 -11.44
C GLU A 184 -11.25 -1.07 -10.34
N VAL A 185 -11.97 -0.02 -10.73
CA VAL A 185 -12.76 0.82 -9.84
C VAL A 185 -14.17 0.25 -9.69
N VAL A 186 -14.64 0.19 -8.46
CA VAL A 186 -15.98 -0.32 -8.13
C VAL A 186 -16.96 0.84 -8.07
N ASP A 187 -18.01 0.78 -8.88
CA ASP A 187 -19.04 1.81 -8.94
C ASP A 187 -19.86 1.86 -7.64
N TYR A 188 -20.29 3.05 -7.20
CA TYR A 188 -21.09 3.23 -5.99
C TYR A 188 -22.43 2.48 -6.05
N ASP A 189 -22.96 2.21 -7.26
CA ASP A 189 -24.14 1.36 -7.42
C ASP A 189 -23.95 -0.07 -6.90
N VAL A 190 -22.72 -0.60 -6.94
CA VAL A 190 -22.41 -1.90 -6.34
C VAL A 190 -22.56 -1.81 -4.82
N TYR A 191 -22.03 -0.76 -4.20
CA TYR A 191 -22.13 -0.54 -2.75
C TYR A 191 -23.59 -0.31 -2.31
N ARG A 192 -24.37 0.42 -3.10
CA ARG A 192 -25.80 0.66 -2.85
C ARG A 192 -26.62 -0.62 -2.78
N LYS A 193 -26.25 -1.66 -3.54
CA LYS A 193 -26.90 -2.98 -3.49
C LYS A 193 -26.50 -3.81 -2.26
N LEU A 194 -25.34 -3.53 -1.68
CA LEU A 194 -24.74 -4.34 -0.62
C LEU A 194 -24.99 -3.77 0.78
N ILE A 195 -25.16 -2.45 0.89
CA ILE A 195 -25.41 -1.79 2.17
C ILE A 195 -26.73 -2.26 2.79
N ASP A 196 -26.68 -2.61 4.07
CA ASP A 196 -27.85 -3.02 4.83
C ASP A 196 -28.53 -1.78 5.42
N MET A 197 -29.58 -1.31 4.74
CA MET A 197 -30.29 -0.10 5.15
C MET A 197 -31.07 -0.26 6.46
N ASP A 198 -31.46 -1.48 6.83
CA ASP A 198 -32.07 -1.75 8.13
C ASP A 198 -31.03 -1.58 9.26
N ALA A 199 -29.80 -2.02 9.03
CA ALA A 199 -28.70 -1.81 9.96
C ALA A 199 -28.32 -0.32 10.08
N VAL A 200 -28.34 0.44 8.97
CA VAL A 200 -28.16 1.90 8.97
C VAL A 200 -29.27 2.58 9.77
N GLN A 201 -30.53 2.21 9.53
CA GLN A 201 -31.66 2.79 10.26
C GLN A 201 -31.58 2.46 11.75
N ALA A 202 -31.29 1.20 12.11
CA ALA A 202 -31.13 0.80 13.50
C ALA A 202 -29.97 1.53 14.19
N PHE A 203 -28.91 1.89 13.46
CA PHE A 203 -27.84 2.75 13.99
C PHE A 203 -28.35 4.16 14.32
N ARG A 204 -29.11 4.77 13.40
CA ARG A 204 -29.73 6.09 13.61
C ARG A 204 -30.73 6.09 14.76
N ASP A 205 -31.54 5.04 14.90
CA ASP A 205 -32.52 4.91 15.99
C ASP A 205 -31.86 4.83 17.39
N ARG A 206 -30.59 4.42 17.47
CA ARG A 206 -29.81 4.37 18.72
C ARG A 206 -29.03 5.65 19.02
N ALA A 207 -29.12 6.66 18.16
CA ALA A 207 -28.40 7.92 18.31
C ALA A 207 -28.90 8.70 19.53
N LEU A 208 -28.03 9.59 20.04
CA LEU A 208 -28.43 10.58 21.02
C LEU A 208 -29.39 11.59 20.38
N ASN A 209 -30.65 11.58 20.84
CA ASN A 209 -31.69 12.51 20.42
C ASN A 209 -32.56 12.89 21.63
N PRO A 210 -32.83 14.18 21.89
CA PRO A 210 -33.70 14.61 22.99
C PRO A 210 -35.14 14.08 22.91
N GLU A 211 -35.64 13.71 21.73
CA GLU A 211 -36.99 13.13 21.56
C GLU A 211 -37.09 11.67 22.04
N HIS A 212 -35.97 10.96 22.10
CA HIS A 212 -35.87 9.59 22.63
C HIS A 212 -34.53 9.39 23.39
N PRO A 213 -34.37 10.06 24.55
CA PRO A 213 -33.07 10.22 25.18
C PRO A 213 -32.56 8.92 25.82
N VAL A 214 -31.24 8.73 25.75
CA VAL A 214 -30.52 7.67 26.44
C VAL A 214 -29.27 8.23 27.12
N ILE A 215 -28.80 7.55 28.18
CA ILE A 215 -27.53 7.87 28.83
C ILE A 215 -26.47 6.87 28.36
N ARG A 216 -25.28 7.35 28.01
CA ARG A 216 -24.14 6.53 27.58
C ARG A 216 -22.86 7.00 28.28
N GLY A 217 -21.89 6.11 28.45
CA GLY A 217 -20.62 6.45 29.09
C GLY A 217 -20.70 6.68 30.61
N THR A 218 -21.58 5.95 31.29
CA THR A 218 -21.71 5.99 32.76
C THR A 218 -20.42 5.57 33.47
N ALA A 219 -20.21 6.07 34.69
CA ALA A 219 -19.27 5.46 35.63
C ALA A 219 -19.89 4.21 36.26
N GLN A 220 -19.16 3.11 36.29
CA GLN A 220 -19.64 1.83 36.85
C GLN A 220 -18.66 1.32 37.90
N ASN A 221 -19.19 0.75 38.97
CA ASN A 221 -18.43 0.13 40.04
C ASN A 221 -18.08 -1.33 39.71
N PRO A 222 -17.26 -2.01 40.55
CA PRO A 222 -16.86 -3.40 40.32
C PRO A 222 -18.01 -4.42 40.31
N ASP A 223 -19.18 -4.05 40.84
CA ASP A 223 -20.38 -4.89 40.93
C ASP A 223 -20.98 -5.24 39.56
N ILE A 224 -20.83 -4.39 38.54
CA ILE A 224 -21.41 -4.60 37.20
C ILE A 224 -20.46 -4.39 36.02
N PHE A 225 -19.32 -3.71 36.20
CA PHE A 225 -18.44 -3.35 35.07
C PHE A 225 -17.98 -4.56 34.27
N PHE A 226 -17.60 -5.65 34.94
CA PHE A 226 -17.09 -6.84 34.26
C PHE A 226 -18.18 -7.50 33.40
N GLN A 227 -19.39 -7.65 33.94
CA GLN A 227 -20.53 -8.21 33.23
C GLN A 227 -20.91 -7.36 32.01
N ALA A 228 -20.90 -6.04 32.16
CA ALA A 228 -21.18 -5.12 31.06
C ALA A 228 -20.10 -5.18 29.97
N ARG A 229 -18.83 -5.39 30.34
CA ARG A 229 -17.73 -5.54 29.38
C ARG A 229 -17.85 -6.81 28.54
N GLU A 230 -18.22 -7.93 29.15
CA GLU A 230 -18.40 -9.24 28.48
C GLU A 230 -19.68 -9.29 27.61
N ALA A 231 -20.67 -8.42 27.87
CA ALA A 231 -21.92 -8.39 27.10
C ALA A 231 -21.72 -8.11 25.59
N ALA A 232 -20.57 -7.57 25.20
CA ALA A 232 -20.20 -7.30 23.82
C ALA A 232 -19.72 -8.55 23.05
N ASN A 233 -19.38 -9.66 23.72
CA ASN A 233 -18.73 -10.82 23.11
C ASN A 233 -19.47 -11.36 21.88
N LYS A 234 -20.80 -11.45 21.95
CA LYS A 234 -21.65 -11.91 20.84
C LYS A 234 -21.44 -11.15 19.53
N TYR A 235 -21.09 -9.85 19.59
CA TYR A 235 -20.84 -9.05 18.40
C TYR A 235 -19.47 -9.39 17.78
N TYR A 236 -18.46 -9.60 18.61
CA TYR A 236 -17.12 -9.98 18.16
C TYR A 236 -17.06 -11.43 17.66
N GLU A 237 -17.80 -12.34 18.27
CA GLU A 237 -17.90 -13.74 17.83
C GLU A 237 -18.56 -13.87 16.46
N ALA A 238 -19.59 -13.06 16.19
CA ALA A 238 -20.29 -13.05 14.90
C ALA A 238 -19.48 -12.36 13.78
N LEU A 239 -18.58 -11.44 14.13
CA LEU A 239 -17.96 -10.54 13.16
C LEU A 239 -17.13 -11.23 12.06
N PRO A 240 -16.31 -12.28 12.33
CA PRO A 240 -15.59 -12.98 11.26
C PRO A 240 -16.51 -13.56 10.18
N ASP A 241 -17.68 -14.07 10.56
CA ASP A 241 -18.65 -14.60 9.60
C ASP A 241 -19.35 -13.48 8.81
N ILE A 242 -19.61 -12.32 9.43
CA ILE A 242 -20.12 -11.12 8.74
C ILE A 242 -19.11 -10.62 7.69
N VAL A 243 -17.83 -10.52 8.06
CA VAL A 243 -16.76 -10.10 7.13
C VAL A 243 -16.63 -11.08 5.97
N ALA A 244 -16.63 -12.39 6.24
CA ALA A 244 -16.55 -13.41 5.20
C ALA A 244 -17.77 -13.37 4.25
N ASP A 245 -18.97 -13.08 4.77
CA ASP A 245 -20.17 -12.90 3.95
C ASP A 245 -20.08 -11.67 3.05
N TYR A 246 -19.61 -10.52 3.55
CA TYR A 246 -19.39 -9.34 2.71
C TYR A 246 -18.27 -9.53 1.68
N MET A 247 -17.18 -10.20 2.04
CA MET A 247 -16.14 -10.61 1.08
C MET A 247 -16.72 -11.47 -0.05
N LYS A 248 -17.61 -12.41 0.28
CA LYS A 248 -18.31 -13.25 -0.70
C LYS A 248 -19.29 -12.45 -1.55
N LYS A 249 -20.10 -11.57 -0.94
CA LYS A 249 -21.11 -10.75 -1.64
C LYS A 249 -20.46 -9.77 -2.60
N LEU A 250 -19.50 -8.98 -2.12
CA LEU A 250 -18.74 -8.06 -2.97
C LEU A 250 -18.02 -8.83 -4.07
N GLY A 251 -17.37 -9.95 -3.73
CA GLY A 251 -16.64 -10.77 -4.70
C GLY A 251 -17.50 -11.37 -5.82
N LYS A 252 -18.81 -11.55 -5.61
CA LYS A 252 -19.75 -11.92 -6.67
C LYS A 252 -20.00 -10.79 -7.66
N GLU A 253 -20.05 -9.54 -7.18
CA GLU A 253 -20.31 -8.37 -8.02
C GLU A 253 -19.08 -7.96 -8.84
N ILE A 254 -17.87 -8.06 -8.24
CA ILE A 254 -16.63 -7.57 -8.85
C ILE A 254 -15.74 -8.69 -9.45
N GLY A 255 -16.05 -9.95 -9.15
CA GLY A 255 -15.33 -11.13 -9.63
C GLY A 255 -14.00 -11.44 -8.92
N ARG A 256 -13.59 -10.64 -7.94
CA ARG A 256 -12.40 -10.85 -7.10
C ARG A 256 -12.80 -11.50 -5.78
N LYS A 257 -12.14 -12.59 -5.40
CA LYS A 257 -12.50 -13.39 -4.21
C LYS A 257 -11.57 -13.08 -3.05
N TYR A 258 -12.17 -12.87 -1.89
CA TYR A 258 -11.47 -12.64 -0.64
C TYR A 258 -12.00 -13.60 0.43
N GLN A 259 -11.14 -13.94 1.38
CA GLN A 259 -11.49 -14.59 2.64
C GLN A 259 -10.76 -13.87 3.79
N PRO A 260 -11.21 -14.05 5.06
CA PRO A 260 -10.48 -13.53 6.21
C PRO A 260 -8.99 -13.94 6.20
N PHE A 261 -8.73 -15.14 5.69
CA PHE A 261 -7.42 -15.68 5.33
C PHE A 261 -7.58 -16.43 4.00
N ASP A 262 -6.72 -16.15 3.02
CA ASP A 262 -6.56 -16.95 1.81
C ASP A 262 -5.14 -17.51 1.71
N TYR A 263 -5.07 -18.69 1.12
CA TYR A 263 -3.85 -19.42 0.83
C TYR A 263 -3.50 -19.35 -0.66
N VAL A 264 -2.21 -19.22 -0.97
CA VAL A 264 -1.67 -19.34 -2.33
C VAL A 264 -0.40 -20.19 -2.26
N GLY A 265 -0.24 -21.18 -3.15
CA GLY A 265 0.95 -22.04 -3.18
C GLY A 265 0.62 -23.48 -3.55
N ALA A 266 1.56 -24.38 -3.28
CA ALA A 266 1.38 -25.81 -3.52
C ALA A 266 0.24 -26.37 -2.65
N PRO A 267 -0.71 -27.15 -3.19
CA PRO A 267 -1.76 -27.79 -2.39
C PRO A 267 -1.20 -28.73 -1.30
N ASP A 268 -0.01 -29.27 -1.52
CA ASP A 268 0.73 -30.16 -0.62
C ASP A 268 1.96 -29.47 0.02
N ALA A 269 1.91 -28.15 0.21
CA ALA A 269 3.01 -27.40 0.81
C ALA A 269 3.40 -27.95 2.19
N GLU A 270 4.72 -28.01 2.43
CA GLU A 270 5.30 -28.38 3.72
C GLU A 270 5.82 -27.16 4.49
N ASN A 271 6.18 -26.09 3.77
CA ASN A 271 6.74 -24.86 4.33
C ASN A 271 5.88 -23.66 3.92
N VAL A 272 5.32 -22.94 4.87
CA VAL A 272 4.41 -21.82 4.60
C VAL A 272 4.89 -20.53 5.24
N ILE A 273 4.77 -19.42 4.52
CA ILE A 273 4.88 -18.08 5.12
C ILE A 273 3.47 -17.60 5.51
N VAL A 274 3.32 -17.05 6.71
CA VAL A 274 2.13 -16.30 7.13
C VAL A 274 2.54 -14.83 7.26
N ALA A 275 1.86 -13.95 6.53
CA ALA A 275 2.22 -12.54 6.49
C ALA A 275 0.98 -11.65 6.27
N MET A 276 1.19 -10.35 6.42
CA MET A 276 0.15 -9.33 6.36
C MET A 276 0.68 -8.09 5.64
N GLY A 277 -0.17 -7.40 4.88
CA GLY A 277 0.21 -6.22 4.11
C GLY A 277 0.94 -6.53 2.80
N SER A 278 1.59 -5.52 2.22
CA SER A 278 2.12 -5.53 0.85
C SER A 278 3.18 -6.58 0.56
N VAL A 279 3.85 -7.12 1.59
CA VAL A 279 4.78 -8.23 1.42
C VAL A 279 4.11 -9.46 0.84
N CYS A 280 2.80 -9.62 1.04
CA CYS A 280 2.07 -10.77 0.53
C CYS A 280 2.04 -10.79 -1.01
N GLU A 281 2.04 -9.64 -1.67
CA GLU A 281 2.15 -9.55 -3.13
C GLU A 281 3.55 -10.00 -3.60
N ALA A 282 4.61 -9.51 -2.96
CA ALA A 282 5.98 -9.92 -3.26
C ALA A 282 6.22 -11.42 -2.98
N ILE A 283 5.67 -11.97 -1.90
CA ILE A 283 5.76 -13.41 -1.60
C ILE A 283 5.01 -14.21 -2.65
N GLU A 284 3.79 -13.81 -3.01
CA GLU A 284 3.01 -14.51 -4.02
C GLU A 284 3.71 -14.49 -5.39
N GLU A 285 4.32 -13.37 -5.78
CA GLU A 285 5.12 -13.28 -7.01
C GLU A 285 6.36 -14.20 -6.98
N THR A 286 6.92 -14.44 -5.80
CA THR A 286 8.07 -15.33 -5.63
C THR A 286 7.69 -16.81 -5.76
N LEU A 287 6.45 -17.18 -5.45
CA LEU A 287 6.00 -18.57 -5.41
C LEU A 287 6.18 -19.31 -6.75
N PRO A 288 5.73 -18.80 -7.92
CA PRO A 288 5.92 -19.49 -9.21
C PRO A 288 7.36 -19.93 -9.46
N HIS A 289 8.35 -19.12 -9.10
CA HIS A 289 9.76 -19.46 -9.28
C HIS A 289 10.20 -20.65 -8.41
N LEU A 290 9.69 -20.76 -7.18
CA LEU A 290 9.99 -21.86 -6.26
C LEU A 290 9.20 -23.12 -6.64
N LEU A 291 7.93 -22.97 -7.01
CA LEU A 291 7.06 -24.06 -7.46
C LEU A 291 7.59 -24.71 -8.74
N ALA A 292 8.12 -23.93 -9.69
CA ALA A 292 8.76 -24.45 -10.90
C ALA A 292 9.99 -25.34 -10.62
N LYS A 293 10.59 -25.23 -9.44
CA LYS A 293 11.69 -26.09 -8.96
C LYS A 293 11.21 -27.29 -8.16
N GLY A 294 9.90 -27.52 -8.08
CA GLY A 294 9.28 -28.59 -7.29
C GLY A 294 9.26 -28.31 -5.79
N GLU A 295 9.46 -27.06 -5.35
CA GLU A 295 9.41 -26.74 -3.92
C GLU A 295 7.97 -26.77 -3.40
N LYS A 296 7.77 -27.41 -2.24
CA LYS A 296 6.47 -27.52 -1.56
C LYS A 296 6.24 -26.33 -0.63
N VAL A 297 6.03 -25.15 -1.21
CA VAL A 297 5.91 -23.88 -0.50
C VAL A 297 4.56 -23.20 -0.70
N GLY A 298 4.17 -22.35 0.24
CA GLY A 298 2.97 -21.54 0.12
C GLY A 298 2.93 -20.33 1.06
N LEU A 299 1.90 -19.52 0.88
CA LEU A 299 1.65 -18.27 1.59
C LEU A 299 0.22 -18.27 2.12
N VAL A 300 0.04 -17.90 3.38
CA VAL A 300 -1.25 -17.42 3.90
C VAL A 300 -1.15 -15.91 4.06
N LYS A 301 -1.98 -15.16 3.33
CA LYS A 301 -2.13 -13.72 3.60
C LYS A 301 -3.18 -13.52 4.69
N VAL A 302 -2.91 -12.67 5.66
CA VAL A 302 -3.88 -12.32 6.70
C VAL A 302 -4.62 -11.06 6.26
N ARG A 303 -5.95 -11.13 6.14
CA ARG A 303 -6.79 -9.98 5.79
C ARG A 303 -7.43 -9.46 7.06
N LEU A 304 -8.26 -10.30 7.69
CA LEU A 304 -8.87 -9.99 8.98
C LEU A 304 -7.94 -10.44 10.11
N TYR A 305 -7.18 -9.51 10.66
CA TYR A 305 -6.28 -9.77 11.78
C TYR A 305 -7.01 -9.79 13.12
N ARG A 306 -8.00 -8.92 13.28
CA ARG A 306 -8.89 -8.89 14.44
C ARG A 306 -10.35 -8.77 13.99
N PRO A 307 -11.28 -9.55 14.56
CA PRO A 307 -11.06 -10.67 15.47
C PRO A 307 -10.30 -11.82 14.80
N TRP A 308 -9.37 -12.44 15.52
CA TRP A 308 -8.60 -13.58 15.00
C TRP A 308 -9.51 -14.81 14.92
N SER A 309 -9.58 -15.46 13.76
CA SER A 309 -10.47 -16.61 13.55
C SER A 309 -9.70 -17.89 13.19
N PRO A 310 -9.45 -18.79 14.16
CA PRO A 310 -8.87 -20.10 13.89
C PRO A 310 -9.67 -20.93 12.88
N LYS A 311 -11.01 -20.77 12.88
CA LYS A 311 -11.94 -21.42 11.93
C LYS A 311 -11.55 -21.11 10.48
N TYR A 312 -11.37 -19.83 10.14
CA TYR A 312 -11.05 -19.44 8.76
C TYR A 312 -9.59 -19.72 8.38
N LEU A 313 -8.64 -19.54 9.31
CA LEU A 313 -7.24 -19.82 9.03
C LEU A 313 -7.00 -21.31 8.79
N LYS A 314 -7.48 -22.19 9.68
CA LYS A 314 -7.33 -23.65 9.53
C LYS A 314 -8.02 -24.19 8.28
N LYS A 315 -9.08 -23.53 7.80
CA LYS A 315 -9.78 -23.91 6.58
C LYS A 315 -8.89 -23.76 5.33
N VAL A 316 -7.99 -22.77 5.32
CA VAL A 316 -7.13 -22.50 4.16
C VAL A 316 -5.71 -23.07 4.31
N MET A 317 -5.26 -23.37 5.52
CA MET A 317 -3.96 -23.98 5.78
C MET A 317 -3.91 -25.44 5.27
N PRO A 318 -2.95 -25.82 4.40
CA PRO A 318 -2.80 -27.22 4.01
C PRO A 318 -2.43 -28.10 5.22
N LYS A 319 -2.99 -29.31 5.27
CA LYS A 319 -2.72 -30.28 6.35
C LYS A 319 -1.29 -30.85 6.31
N THR A 320 -0.59 -30.69 5.20
CA THR A 320 0.78 -31.15 4.97
C THR A 320 1.84 -30.22 5.55
N VAL A 321 1.45 -29.04 6.05
CA VAL A 321 2.37 -28.04 6.56
C VAL A 321 3.11 -28.57 7.79
N LYS A 322 4.43 -28.54 7.72
CA LYS A 322 5.33 -28.96 8.80
C LYS A 322 5.97 -27.76 9.48
N LYS A 323 6.28 -26.71 8.73
CA LYS A 323 6.96 -25.51 9.23
C LYS A 323 6.33 -24.23 8.71
N ILE A 324 6.22 -23.24 9.58
CA ILE A 324 5.68 -21.92 9.27
C ILE A 324 6.70 -20.85 9.64
N ALA A 325 6.96 -19.92 8.71
CA ALA A 325 7.57 -18.64 9.02
C ALA A 325 6.48 -17.58 9.14
N VAL A 326 6.47 -16.82 10.23
CA VAL A 326 5.56 -15.69 10.43
C VAL A 326 6.36 -14.41 10.26
N LEU A 327 5.92 -13.55 9.35
CA LEU A 327 6.58 -12.28 9.06
C LEU A 327 5.80 -11.12 9.65
N ASP A 328 6.36 -10.53 10.71
CA ASP A 328 5.84 -9.35 11.38
C ASP A 328 6.53 -8.09 10.86
N ARG A 329 5.73 -7.09 10.48
CA ARG A 329 6.22 -5.77 10.04
C ARG A 329 6.29 -4.79 11.21
N THR A 330 6.76 -5.24 12.36
CA THR A 330 6.88 -4.44 13.58
C THR A 330 8.05 -4.96 14.42
N LYS A 331 8.33 -4.30 15.54
CA LYS A 331 9.20 -4.80 16.58
C LYS A 331 8.62 -4.42 17.94
N GLU A 332 8.38 -5.42 18.79
CA GLU A 332 8.09 -5.21 20.22
C GLU A 332 9.34 -5.52 21.07
N PRO A 333 10.14 -4.50 21.48
CA PRO A 333 11.36 -4.75 22.25
C PRO A 333 11.07 -5.45 23.58
N GLY A 334 11.74 -6.57 23.84
CA GLY A 334 11.58 -7.34 25.08
C GLY A 334 10.40 -8.32 25.08
N ALA A 335 9.56 -8.31 24.04
CA ALA A 335 8.50 -9.31 23.90
C ALA A 335 9.09 -10.70 23.55
N MET A 336 8.37 -11.76 23.93
CA MET A 336 8.72 -13.14 23.57
C MET A 336 8.62 -13.42 22.06
N GLY A 337 7.91 -12.55 21.34
CA GLY A 337 7.77 -12.54 19.90
C GLY A 337 6.81 -11.42 19.47
N ASP A 338 6.80 -11.11 18.17
CA ASP A 338 5.94 -10.07 17.61
C ASP A 338 4.48 -10.56 17.45
N PRO A 339 3.49 -9.64 17.30
CA PRO A 339 2.08 -9.95 17.50
C PRO A 339 1.51 -11.09 16.64
N LEU A 340 1.76 -11.09 15.32
CA LEU A 340 1.21 -12.11 14.43
C LEU A 340 1.84 -13.48 14.72
N TYR A 341 3.15 -13.51 14.97
CA TYR A 341 3.84 -14.72 15.42
C TYR A 341 3.25 -15.28 16.72
N MET A 342 2.99 -14.42 17.70
CA MET A 342 2.41 -14.83 18.99
C MET A 342 0.99 -15.37 18.84
N ASP A 343 0.13 -14.72 18.05
CA ASP A 343 -1.23 -15.22 17.80
C ASP A 343 -1.21 -16.62 17.16
N LEU A 344 -0.31 -16.84 16.20
CA LEU A 344 -0.20 -18.13 15.53
C LEU A 344 0.36 -19.22 16.47
N LYS A 345 1.39 -18.89 17.26
CA LYS A 345 1.93 -19.79 18.30
C LYS A 345 0.87 -20.18 19.31
N THR A 346 0.11 -19.21 19.82
CA THR A 346 -0.97 -19.45 20.80
C THR A 346 -2.08 -20.30 20.20
N MET A 347 -2.48 -20.04 18.95
CA MET A 347 -3.52 -20.82 18.27
C MET A 347 -3.18 -22.31 18.15
N TYR A 348 -1.92 -22.65 17.86
CA TYR A 348 -1.45 -24.03 17.69
C TYR A 348 -0.95 -24.69 18.99
N TYR A 349 -0.85 -23.98 20.11
CA TYR A 349 -0.16 -24.44 21.32
C TYR A 349 -0.64 -25.79 21.87
N THR A 350 -1.94 -26.08 21.74
CA THR A 350 -2.55 -27.31 22.27
C THR A 350 -2.70 -28.43 21.22
N GLU A 351 -2.20 -28.23 20.00
CA GLU A 351 -2.32 -29.21 18.94
C GLU A 351 -1.15 -30.21 18.95
N GLU A 352 -1.47 -31.50 19.06
CA GLU A 352 -0.48 -32.59 19.16
C GLU A 352 0.48 -32.64 17.96
N ASN A 353 0.00 -32.31 16.76
CA ASN A 353 0.79 -32.29 15.52
C ASN A 353 0.91 -30.87 14.96
N ALA A 354 1.09 -29.88 15.83
CA ALA A 354 1.31 -28.50 15.42
C ALA A 354 2.56 -28.36 14.52
N PRO A 355 2.50 -27.53 13.46
CA PRO A 355 3.70 -27.20 12.70
C PRO A 355 4.70 -26.43 13.56
N GLU A 356 5.99 -26.55 13.24
CA GLU A 356 7.02 -25.71 13.86
C GLU A 356 6.87 -24.27 13.37
N ILE A 357 6.73 -23.31 14.29
CA ILE A 357 6.49 -21.90 13.96
C ILE A 357 7.72 -21.05 14.32
N TYR A 358 8.19 -20.28 13.35
CA TYR A 358 9.36 -19.41 13.42
C TYR A 358 8.98 -17.96 13.11
N GLY A 359 9.32 -17.01 13.98
CA GLY A 359 9.08 -15.58 13.80
C GLY A 359 10.21 -14.86 13.09
N GLY A 360 9.87 -13.91 12.22
CA GLY A 360 10.80 -13.07 11.50
C GLY A 360 10.28 -11.64 11.35
N ARG A 361 11.21 -10.68 11.38
CA ARG A 361 10.90 -9.25 11.20
C ARG A 361 11.39 -8.75 9.85
N TYR A 362 10.60 -7.88 9.22
CA TYR A 362 10.91 -7.31 7.91
C TYR A 362 10.36 -5.89 7.77
N GLY A 363 10.87 -5.12 6.82
CA GLY A 363 10.15 -3.96 6.29
C GLY A 363 9.92 -2.77 7.24
N LEU A 364 10.56 -2.74 8.42
CA LEU A 364 10.49 -1.61 9.36
C LEU A 364 10.95 -0.32 8.65
N GLY A 365 10.21 0.77 8.82
CA GLY A 365 10.53 2.03 8.14
C GLY A 365 10.58 1.95 6.61
N SER A 366 9.74 1.10 5.99
CA SER A 366 9.78 0.78 4.55
C SER A 366 11.13 0.29 4.04
N LYS A 367 11.89 -0.43 4.87
CA LYS A 367 13.03 -1.21 4.39
C LYS A 367 12.58 -2.12 3.23
N ASP A 368 13.25 -2.02 2.09
CA ASP A 368 12.87 -2.76 0.89
C ASP A 368 12.94 -4.27 1.14
N THR A 369 11.89 -4.99 0.73
CA THR A 369 11.75 -6.44 0.95
C THR A 369 11.60 -7.13 -0.39
N THR A 370 12.70 -7.69 -0.88
CA THR A 370 12.79 -8.23 -2.24
C THR A 370 12.47 -9.73 -2.29
N PRO A 371 12.17 -10.29 -3.49
CA PRO A 371 12.01 -11.73 -3.70
C PRO A 371 13.20 -12.55 -3.19
N GLY A 372 14.41 -12.02 -3.32
CA GLY A 372 15.63 -12.63 -2.80
C GLY A 372 15.66 -12.82 -1.29
N GLN A 373 15.05 -11.90 -0.55
CA GLN A 373 14.90 -12.01 0.90
C GLN A 373 13.80 -13.03 1.26
N ILE A 374 12.72 -13.08 0.49
CA ILE A 374 11.64 -14.07 0.66
C ILE A 374 12.15 -15.49 0.42
N VAL A 375 12.97 -15.70 -0.62
CA VAL A 375 13.65 -16.98 -0.86
C VAL A 375 14.53 -17.37 0.33
N ALA A 376 15.20 -16.40 0.97
CA ALA A 376 16.00 -16.66 2.16
C ALA A 376 15.14 -17.17 3.34
N VAL A 377 13.91 -16.69 3.48
CA VAL A 377 12.94 -17.19 4.49
C VAL A 377 12.57 -18.65 4.22
N TYR A 378 12.21 -19.01 2.98
CA TYR A 378 11.92 -20.42 2.65
C TYR A 378 13.15 -21.32 2.82
N ASN A 379 14.34 -20.83 2.46
CA ASN A 379 15.59 -21.55 2.70
C ASN A 379 15.87 -21.76 4.19
N ASN A 380 15.53 -20.79 5.04
CA ASN A 380 15.60 -20.93 6.49
C ASN A 380 14.67 -22.05 6.99
N LEU A 381 13.41 -22.10 6.53
CA LEU A 381 12.48 -23.17 6.91
C LEU A 381 12.98 -24.56 6.50
N LYS A 382 13.59 -24.68 5.32
CA LYS A 382 14.20 -25.93 4.82
C LYS A 382 15.49 -26.33 5.55
N ALA A 383 16.10 -25.44 6.33
CA ALA A 383 17.32 -25.75 7.05
C ALA A 383 17.07 -26.82 8.13
N LYS A 384 18.13 -27.59 8.45
CA LYS A 384 18.09 -28.60 9.54
C LYS A 384 17.79 -27.95 10.90
N LYS A 385 18.27 -26.73 11.11
CA LYS A 385 18.01 -25.91 12.30
C LYS A 385 17.60 -24.51 11.82
N PRO A 386 16.31 -24.28 11.50
CA PRO A 386 15.85 -22.96 11.11
C PRO A 386 16.11 -21.94 12.22
N LYS A 387 16.57 -20.75 11.84
CA LYS A 387 16.73 -19.61 12.75
C LYS A 387 15.34 -19.09 13.12
N ASN A 388 15.09 -18.93 14.42
CA ASN A 388 13.91 -18.22 14.94
C ASN A 388 14.27 -16.76 15.27
N ASN A 389 13.28 -15.89 15.40
CA ASN A 389 13.44 -14.45 15.71
C ASN A 389 14.41 -13.73 14.75
N PHE A 390 14.37 -14.13 13.48
CA PHE A 390 15.29 -13.64 12.46
C PHE A 390 14.89 -12.26 11.93
N THR A 391 15.77 -11.63 11.16
CA THR A 391 15.50 -10.41 10.41
C THR A 391 15.82 -10.61 8.92
N ILE A 392 15.14 -9.89 8.04
CA ILE A 392 15.48 -9.79 6.61
C ILE A 392 15.60 -8.33 6.19
N GLY A 393 16.45 -8.06 5.19
CA GLY A 393 16.66 -6.71 4.65
C GLY A 393 17.70 -5.86 5.40
N ILE A 394 18.38 -6.43 6.39
CA ILE A 394 19.52 -5.82 7.09
C ILE A 394 20.67 -6.82 7.19
N ASP A 395 21.88 -6.29 7.37
CA ASP A 395 22.98 -7.05 7.95
C ASP A 395 22.99 -6.78 9.46
N ASP A 396 23.05 -7.84 10.26
CA ASP A 396 22.99 -7.77 11.72
C ASP A 396 24.17 -8.58 12.24
N ASP A 397 25.32 -7.92 12.25
CA ASP A 397 26.61 -8.43 12.69
C ASP A 397 26.78 -8.37 14.21
N LEU A 398 25.84 -7.75 14.92
CA LEU A 398 25.84 -7.66 16.39
C LEU A 398 25.19 -8.89 17.04
N TYR A 399 23.97 -9.24 16.60
CA TYR A 399 23.22 -10.36 17.18
C TYR A 399 23.08 -11.54 16.23
N GLY A 400 23.52 -11.40 14.98
CA GLY A 400 23.46 -12.47 13.99
C GLY A 400 22.03 -12.89 13.67
N THR A 401 21.03 -12.01 13.77
CA THR A 401 19.63 -12.38 13.50
C THR A 401 19.28 -12.40 12.02
N SER A 402 20.06 -11.70 11.19
CA SER A 402 19.79 -11.55 9.75
C SER A 402 19.88 -12.88 8.99
N LEU A 403 19.03 -13.02 7.97
CA LEU A 403 19.14 -14.07 6.95
C LEU A 403 19.85 -13.52 5.71
N LYS A 404 20.68 -14.36 5.09
CA LYS A 404 21.42 -13.99 3.89
C LYS A 404 20.51 -13.94 2.66
N THR A 405 20.36 -12.75 2.08
CA THR A 405 19.62 -12.51 0.85
C THR A 405 20.20 -13.29 -0.33
N VAL A 406 19.32 -13.80 -1.20
CA VAL A 406 19.70 -14.45 -2.48
C VAL A 406 19.47 -13.48 -3.64
N LYS A 407 20.32 -13.51 -4.67
CA LYS A 407 20.11 -12.70 -5.88
C LYS A 407 19.15 -13.41 -6.83
N ILE A 408 18.00 -12.80 -7.10
CA ILE A 408 16.95 -13.33 -7.97
C ILE A 408 16.04 -12.19 -8.45
N ALA A 409 15.47 -12.33 -9.66
CA ALA A 409 14.36 -11.53 -10.17
C ALA A 409 13.15 -12.46 -10.41
N THR A 410 11.96 -12.01 -10.05
CA THR A 410 10.72 -12.81 -10.11
C THR A 410 9.58 -12.11 -10.83
N GLU A 411 9.80 -10.88 -11.33
CA GLU A 411 8.79 -10.17 -12.10
C GLU A 411 8.30 -11.04 -13.28
N PRO A 412 7.00 -11.05 -13.59
CA PRO A 412 6.47 -11.82 -14.72
C PRO A 412 7.19 -11.49 -16.03
N GLU A 413 7.37 -12.51 -16.87
CA GLU A 413 7.93 -12.32 -18.21
C GLU A 413 7.12 -11.28 -19.02
N GLY A 414 7.82 -10.46 -19.79
CA GLY A 414 7.21 -9.34 -20.53
C GLY A 414 6.94 -8.09 -19.70
N THR A 415 7.36 -8.04 -18.43
CA THR A 415 7.30 -6.81 -17.62
C THR A 415 8.49 -5.90 -17.96
N TYR A 416 8.19 -4.71 -18.49
CA TYR A 416 9.16 -3.65 -18.77
C TYR A 416 9.38 -2.79 -17.52
N ARG A 417 10.63 -2.59 -17.12
CA ARG A 417 11.02 -1.93 -15.86
C ARG A 417 11.90 -0.73 -16.13
N CYS A 418 11.49 0.43 -15.61
CA CYS A 418 12.16 1.69 -15.85
C CYS A 418 12.57 2.35 -14.54
N LYS A 419 13.81 2.86 -14.48
CA LYS A 419 14.28 3.72 -13.38
C LYS A 419 14.61 5.12 -13.88
N PHE A 420 14.15 6.14 -13.18
CA PHE A 420 14.44 7.53 -13.52
C PHE A 420 15.06 8.22 -12.32
N TRP A 421 16.28 8.72 -12.50
CA TRP A 421 17.02 9.50 -11.52
C TRP A 421 16.81 10.98 -11.83
N GLY A 422 16.10 11.67 -10.94
CA GLY A 422 15.77 13.09 -11.09
C GLY A 422 16.13 13.89 -9.84
N LEU A 423 16.16 15.20 -9.99
CA LEU A 423 16.36 16.17 -8.92
C LEU A 423 15.01 16.63 -8.35
N GLY A 424 14.93 16.81 -7.03
CA GLY A 424 13.74 17.37 -6.39
C GLY A 424 13.36 18.71 -7.02
N SER A 425 12.13 18.77 -7.55
CA SER A 425 11.52 19.90 -8.28
C SER A 425 11.92 20.07 -9.76
N ASP A 426 12.57 19.09 -10.39
CA ASP A 426 12.85 19.11 -11.85
C ASP A 426 11.68 18.68 -12.75
N GLY A 427 10.59 18.19 -12.14
CA GLY A 427 9.39 17.71 -12.84
C GLY A 427 9.41 16.21 -13.23
N THR A 428 10.49 15.48 -12.98
CA THR A 428 10.65 14.05 -13.32
C THR A 428 9.54 13.18 -12.72
N VAL A 429 9.27 13.33 -11.43
CA VAL A 429 8.21 12.58 -10.74
C VAL A 429 6.84 12.88 -11.35
N GLY A 430 6.56 14.14 -11.68
CA GLY A 430 5.29 14.55 -12.30
C GLY A 430 5.11 13.92 -13.68
N ALA A 431 6.14 14.02 -14.53
CA ALA A 431 6.15 13.39 -15.86
C ALA A 431 5.98 11.86 -15.77
N ASN A 432 6.62 11.21 -14.80
CA ASN A 432 6.47 9.77 -14.59
C ASN A 432 5.05 9.39 -14.13
N LYS A 433 4.43 10.15 -13.21
CA LYS A 433 3.02 9.94 -12.85
C LYS A 433 2.10 10.06 -14.06
N GLN A 434 2.35 11.04 -14.92
CA GLN A 434 1.60 11.25 -16.15
C GLN A 434 1.84 10.12 -17.16
N ALA A 435 3.08 9.65 -17.34
CA ALA A 435 3.40 8.53 -18.21
C ALA A 435 2.68 7.25 -17.77
N ILE A 436 2.63 6.96 -16.47
CA ILE A 436 1.87 5.82 -15.93
C ILE A 436 0.38 5.95 -16.25
N LYS A 437 -0.21 7.14 -16.09
CA LYS A 437 -1.62 7.39 -16.45
C LYS A 437 -1.88 7.24 -17.94
N ILE A 438 -1.03 7.82 -18.79
CA ILE A 438 -1.13 7.71 -20.25
C ILE A 438 -1.13 6.23 -20.66
N ILE A 439 -0.15 5.46 -20.19
CA ILE A 439 -0.03 4.04 -20.55
C ILE A 439 -1.17 3.22 -19.92
N GLY A 440 -1.47 3.43 -18.64
CA GLY A 440 -2.48 2.67 -17.91
C GLY A 440 -3.91 2.91 -18.43
N ASP A 441 -4.26 4.15 -18.73
CA ASP A 441 -5.63 4.52 -19.09
C ASP A 441 -5.92 4.35 -20.59
N ASN A 442 -4.89 4.31 -21.46
CA ASN A 442 -5.05 4.21 -22.92
C ASN A 442 -4.57 2.88 -23.53
N THR A 443 -4.09 1.94 -22.72
CA THR A 443 -3.68 0.61 -23.19
C THR A 443 -4.25 -0.50 -22.30
N ASP A 444 -4.13 -1.75 -22.73
CA ASP A 444 -4.51 -2.91 -21.91
C ASP A 444 -3.44 -3.32 -20.88
N MET A 445 -2.28 -2.64 -20.84
CA MET A 445 -1.23 -2.97 -19.89
C MET A 445 -1.62 -2.59 -18.47
N TYR A 446 -1.12 -3.38 -17.52
CA TYR A 446 -0.99 -2.96 -16.13
C TYR A 446 0.19 -1.99 -16.03
N ALA A 447 0.00 -0.95 -15.25
CA ALA A 447 1.00 0.08 -14.99
C ALA A 447 1.18 0.21 -13.47
N GLN A 448 2.44 0.28 -13.03
CA GLN A 448 2.82 0.49 -11.64
C GLN A 448 3.84 1.62 -11.55
N GLY A 449 3.74 2.47 -10.54
CA GLY A 449 4.72 3.49 -10.20
C GLY A 449 4.99 3.59 -8.71
N TYR A 450 6.26 3.65 -8.34
CA TYR A 450 6.71 3.97 -6.99
C TYR A 450 7.81 5.02 -7.04
N PHE A 451 7.77 5.97 -6.10
CA PHE A 451 8.68 7.11 -6.10
C PHE A 451 9.44 7.16 -4.77
N SER A 452 10.75 6.98 -4.85
CA SER A 452 11.66 7.13 -3.72
C SER A 452 12.10 8.59 -3.63
N TYR A 453 11.83 9.24 -2.52
CA TYR A 453 12.20 10.63 -2.25
C TYR A 453 13.29 10.69 -1.18
N ASP A 454 14.18 11.66 -1.30
CA ASP A 454 15.01 12.12 -0.18
C ASP A 454 14.13 12.84 0.87
N SER A 455 14.62 12.85 2.10
CA SER A 455 14.12 13.68 3.21
C SER A 455 14.23 15.19 2.96
N LYS A 456 15.11 15.61 2.04
CA LYS A 456 15.26 17.02 1.65
C LYS A 456 14.09 17.49 0.80
N LYS A 457 13.39 18.55 1.26
CA LYS A 457 12.20 19.11 0.58
C LYS A 457 12.48 19.64 -0.83
N SER A 458 13.68 20.14 -1.10
CA SER A 458 14.11 20.62 -2.42
C SER A 458 15.56 20.22 -2.69
N GLY A 459 15.90 19.98 -3.96
CA GLY A 459 17.25 19.59 -4.38
C GLY A 459 17.71 18.20 -3.89
N GLY A 460 16.83 17.43 -3.25
CA GLY A 460 17.08 16.03 -2.90
C GLY A 460 17.03 15.13 -4.13
N ILE A 461 17.60 13.94 -4.03
CA ILE A 461 17.50 12.93 -5.09
C ILE A 461 16.09 12.34 -5.14
N THR A 462 15.60 12.06 -6.34
CA THR A 462 14.38 11.28 -6.55
C THR A 462 14.68 10.11 -7.48
N VAL A 463 14.19 8.93 -7.11
CA VAL A 463 14.29 7.73 -7.96
C VAL A 463 12.89 7.18 -8.20
N SER A 464 12.44 7.28 -9.45
CA SER A 464 11.15 6.74 -9.88
C SER A 464 11.33 5.33 -10.40
N HIS A 465 10.46 4.41 -9.96
CA HIS A 465 10.42 3.01 -10.35
C HIS A 465 9.10 2.74 -11.05
N LEU A 466 9.15 2.47 -12.36
CA LEU A 466 7.96 2.24 -13.17
C LEU A 466 8.00 0.82 -13.74
N ARG A 467 6.85 0.15 -13.74
CA ARG A 467 6.68 -1.15 -14.38
C ARG A 467 5.45 -1.15 -15.27
N PHE A 468 5.58 -1.78 -16.44
CA PHE A 468 4.50 -1.96 -17.40
C PHE A 468 4.48 -3.40 -17.88
N GLY A 469 3.31 -4.00 -18.01
CA GLY A 469 3.21 -5.39 -18.48
C GLY A 469 1.80 -5.83 -18.76
N LYS A 470 1.66 -6.97 -19.47
CA LYS A 470 0.36 -7.58 -19.76
C LYS A 470 -0.23 -8.35 -18.57
N ASN A 471 0.62 -8.72 -17.62
CA ASN A 471 0.23 -9.44 -16.41
C ASN A 471 0.06 -8.46 -15.23
N PRO A 472 -0.82 -8.76 -14.26
CA PRO A 472 -0.90 -7.99 -13.03
C PRO A 472 0.46 -7.88 -12.33
N ILE A 473 0.81 -6.67 -11.89
CA ILE A 473 2.11 -6.38 -11.29
C ILE A 473 1.99 -6.49 -9.76
N LYS A 474 2.66 -7.50 -9.19
CA LYS A 474 2.69 -7.77 -7.73
C LYS A 474 3.99 -7.31 -7.06
N SER A 475 4.85 -6.63 -7.82
CA SER A 475 6.21 -6.28 -7.43
C SER A 475 6.24 -5.10 -6.45
N THR A 476 5.80 -5.31 -5.21
CA THR A 476 5.74 -4.30 -4.13
C THR A 476 7.11 -4.02 -3.51
N TYR A 477 8.14 -3.94 -4.35
CA TYR A 477 9.54 -3.70 -4.00
C TYR A 477 10.23 -2.88 -5.09
N LEU A 478 11.41 -2.32 -4.79
CA LEU A 478 12.16 -1.49 -5.75
C LEU A 478 12.67 -2.30 -6.96
N ILE A 479 12.90 -1.65 -8.09
CA ILE A 479 13.45 -2.33 -9.27
C ILE A 479 14.91 -2.72 -9.01
N THR A 480 15.20 -4.01 -9.02
CA THR A 480 16.55 -4.59 -8.88
C THR A 480 17.21 -4.82 -10.23
N GLU A 481 16.43 -5.14 -11.27
CA GLU A 481 16.89 -5.23 -12.65
C GLU A 481 16.03 -4.35 -13.57
N ALA A 482 16.64 -3.42 -14.31
CA ALA A 482 15.94 -2.46 -15.17
C ALA A 482 16.18 -2.73 -16.65
N ASP A 483 15.15 -2.53 -17.47
CA ASP A 483 15.23 -2.55 -18.94
C ASP A 483 15.62 -1.17 -19.48
N PHE A 484 15.18 -0.11 -18.78
CA PHE A 484 15.43 1.29 -19.11
C PHE A 484 15.91 2.07 -17.87
N VAL A 485 16.96 2.87 -18.01
CA VAL A 485 17.43 3.81 -16.99
C VAL A 485 17.57 5.19 -17.61
N ALA A 486 16.99 6.21 -16.98
CA ALA A 486 17.24 7.61 -17.32
C ALA A 486 17.91 8.36 -16.16
N CYS A 487 18.90 9.18 -16.48
CA CYS A 487 19.55 10.10 -15.55
C CYS A 487 19.32 11.53 -16.03
N HIS A 488 18.46 12.26 -15.33
CA HIS A 488 18.01 13.60 -15.75
C HIS A 488 18.95 14.71 -15.26
N ASN A 489 19.97 14.37 -14.47
CA ASN A 489 20.96 15.30 -13.94
C ASN A 489 22.37 14.72 -14.10
N GLU A 490 23.20 15.36 -14.93
CA GLU A 490 24.56 14.91 -15.24
C GLU A 490 25.46 14.76 -14.00
N SER A 491 25.27 15.56 -12.93
CA SER A 491 26.08 15.45 -11.70
C SER A 491 25.97 14.09 -11.00
N TYR A 492 24.90 13.34 -11.26
CA TYR A 492 24.65 12.06 -10.61
C TYR A 492 25.54 10.93 -11.12
N VAL A 493 26.16 11.07 -12.29
CA VAL A 493 27.04 10.01 -12.84
C VAL A 493 28.26 9.76 -11.96
N HIS A 494 28.71 10.77 -11.20
CA HIS A 494 29.81 10.66 -10.26
C HIS A 494 29.37 10.34 -8.83
N ALA A 495 28.16 10.76 -8.45
CA ALA A 495 27.68 10.66 -7.08
C ALA A 495 27.00 9.32 -6.78
N TYR A 496 26.40 8.68 -7.79
CA TYR A 496 25.57 7.49 -7.62
C TYR A 496 25.86 6.43 -8.68
N ASP A 497 25.66 5.16 -8.32
CA ASP A 497 25.66 4.06 -9.29
C ASP A 497 24.33 4.01 -10.05
N VAL A 498 24.15 4.95 -10.99
CA VAL A 498 22.90 5.12 -11.75
C VAL A 498 22.58 3.89 -12.61
N LEU A 499 23.61 3.15 -13.06
CA LEU A 499 23.50 1.95 -13.89
C LEU A 499 23.30 0.66 -13.08
N ALA A 500 23.28 0.73 -11.75
CA ALA A 500 23.09 -0.44 -10.89
C ALA A 500 21.86 -1.25 -11.34
N GLY A 501 22.08 -2.49 -11.77
CA GLY A 501 21.00 -3.39 -12.19
C GLY A 501 20.44 -3.16 -13.60
N LEU A 502 21.02 -2.30 -14.43
CA LEU A 502 20.62 -2.21 -15.84
C LEU A 502 20.92 -3.54 -16.57
N LYS A 503 19.98 -4.05 -17.36
CA LYS A 503 20.16 -5.32 -18.05
C LYS A 503 21.15 -5.20 -19.21
N LYS A 504 21.77 -6.33 -19.56
CA LYS A 504 22.56 -6.45 -20.79
C LYS A 504 21.66 -6.14 -21.99
N GLY A 505 22.09 -5.24 -22.87
CA GLY A 505 21.27 -4.75 -23.98
C GLY A 505 20.18 -3.76 -23.59
N GLY A 506 20.10 -3.35 -22.32
CA GLY A 506 19.15 -2.34 -21.85
C GLY A 506 19.52 -0.94 -22.34
N THR A 507 18.60 0.01 -22.14
CA THR A 507 18.75 1.39 -22.60
C THR A 507 19.14 2.32 -21.46
N PHE A 508 20.14 3.16 -21.68
CA PHE A 508 20.53 4.23 -20.78
C PHE A 508 20.38 5.59 -21.48
N LEU A 509 19.57 6.48 -20.90
CA LEU A 509 19.39 7.85 -21.35
C LEU A 509 20.01 8.82 -20.34
N LEU A 510 20.95 9.67 -20.78
CA LEU A 510 21.57 10.71 -19.96
C LEU A 510 21.20 12.10 -20.48
N ASN A 511 20.66 12.95 -19.61
CA ASN A 511 20.58 14.38 -19.85
C ASN A 511 21.91 15.03 -19.48
N CYS A 512 22.63 15.56 -20.46
CA CYS A 512 23.91 16.24 -20.26
C CYS A 512 24.20 17.24 -21.38
N THR A 513 25.10 18.18 -21.09
CA THR A 513 25.59 19.18 -22.06
C THR A 513 26.82 18.70 -22.87
N TRP A 514 27.24 17.45 -22.66
CA TRP A 514 28.49 16.91 -23.19
C TRP A 514 28.36 16.39 -24.63
N ASP A 515 29.35 16.72 -25.45
CA ASP A 515 29.57 16.08 -26.76
C ASP A 515 30.38 14.78 -26.61
N ASP A 516 30.66 14.09 -27.72
CA ASP A 516 31.38 12.82 -27.72
C ASP A 516 32.77 12.90 -27.06
N ALA A 517 33.47 14.04 -27.20
CA ALA A 517 34.78 14.23 -26.60
C ALA A 517 34.66 14.45 -25.08
N ALA A 518 33.73 15.30 -24.66
CA ALA A 518 33.45 15.56 -23.25
C ALA A 518 32.89 14.34 -22.52
N LEU A 519 32.14 13.47 -23.20
CA LEU A 519 31.67 12.19 -22.64
C LEU A 519 32.84 11.27 -22.28
N GLU A 520 33.88 11.22 -23.11
CA GLU A 520 35.06 10.41 -22.84
C GLU A 520 35.83 10.92 -21.60
N GLU A 521 35.87 12.23 -21.39
CA GLU A 521 36.53 12.85 -20.24
C GLU A 521 35.70 12.73 -18.95
N HIS A 522 34.40 13.02 -19.00
CA HIS A 522 33.56 13.14 -17.82
C HIS A 522 32.96 11.82 -17.34
N LEU A 523 32.69 10.84 -18.21
CA LEU A 523 32.11 9.58 -17.74
C LEU A 523 33.10 8.77 -16.90
N PRO A 524 32.72 8.32 -15.68
CA PRO A 524 33.58 7.47 -14.87
C PRO A 524 34.00 6.20 -15.62
N ALA A 525 35.25 5.78 -15.46
CA ALA A 525 35.79 4.60 -16.12
C ALA A 525 34.96 3.32 -15.83
N SER A 526 34.45 3.17 -14.60
CA SER A 526 33.57 2.06 -14.23
C SER A 526 32.26 2.06 -15.02
N MET A 527 31.68 3.23 -15.28
CA MET A 527 30.46 3.41 -16.06
C MET A 527 30.70 3.07 -17.53
N LYS A 528 31.79 3.59 -18.13
CA LYS A 528 32.19 3.28 -19.51
C LYS A 528 32.41 1.77 -19.71
N GLN A 529 33.13 1.13 -18.77
CA GLN A 529 33.35 -0.32 -18.78
C GLN A 529 32.04 -1.09 -18.69
N TYR A 530 31.10 -0.65 -17.84
CA TYR A 530 29.80 -1.29 -17.69
C TYR A 530 28.97 -1.19 -18.96
N ILE A 531 28.89 0.01 -19.57
CA ILE A 531 28.17 0.28 -20.82
C ILE A 531 28.69 -0.64 -21.92
N ALA A 532 30.01 -0.68 -22.13
CA ALA A 532 30.62 -1.51 -23.16
C ALA A 532 30.43 -3.01 -22.91
N LYS A 533 30.72 -3.50 -21.70
CA LYS A 533 30.66 -4.93 -21.36
C LYS A 533 29.23 -5.48 -21.45
N ASN A 534 28.24 -4.69 -21.07
CA ASN A 534 26.84 -5.08 -21.10
C ASN A 534 26.12 -4.70 -22.40
N LYS A 535 26.83 -4.15 -23.39
CA LYS A 535 26.27 -3.73 -24.69
C LYS A 535 25.04 -2.84 -24.49
N ILE A 536 25.16 -1.85 -23.62
CA ILE A 536 24.07 -0.92 -23.29
C ILE A 536 23.82 0.01 -24.49
N ASN A 537 22.56 0.23 -24.82
CA ASN A 537 22.15 1.24 -25.79
C ASN A 537 22.20 2.60 -25.09
N PHE A 538 23.30 3.33 -25.26
CA PHE A 538 23.54 4.59 -24.58
C PHE A 538 23.15 5.78 -25.46
N TYR A 539 22.27 6.62 -24.93
CA TYR A 539 21.76 7.84 -25.57
C TYR A 539 22.02 9.05 -24.67
N THR A 540 22.36 10.17 -25.30
CA THR A 540 22.50 11.47 -24.64
C THR A 540 21.55 12.48 -25.25
N ILE A 541 21.10 13.43 -24.43
CA ILE A 541 20.26 14.55 -24.87
C ILE A 541 20.61 15.78 -24.04
N ASP A 542 20.71 16.95 -24.69
CA ASP A 542 20.79 18.23 -23.98
C ASP A 542 19.38 18.82 -23.83
N ALA A 543 18.63 18.27 -22.89
CA ALA A 543 17.24 18.69 -22.66
C ALA A 543 17.16 20.12 -22.10
N THR A 544 18.24 20.62 -21.47
CA THR A 544 18.30 21.99 -20.95
C THR A 544 18.37 22.98 -22.09
N LYS A 545 19.26 22.77 -23.05
CA LYS A 545 19.36 23.62 -24.25
C LYS A 545 18.05 23.62 -25.04
N LEU A 546 17.47 22.44 -25.28
CA LEU A 546 16.18 22.32 -25.97
C LEU A 546 15.07 23.07 -25.23
N GLY A 547 15.00 22.95 -23.90
CA GLY A 547 14.02 23.67 -23.07
C GLY A 547 14.15 25.19 -23.15
N ILE A 548 15.38 25.71 -23.25
CA ILE A 548 15.65 27.15 -23.44
C ILE A 548 15.22 27.60 -24.84
N GLU A 549 15.55 26.84 -25.88
CA GLU A 549 15.21 27.17 -27.28
C GLU A 549 13.70 27.25 -27.53
N ILE A 550 12.91 26.40 -26.86
CA ILE A 550 11.43 26.38 -26.99
C ILE A 550 10.70 27.25 -25.96
N GLY A 551 11.41 27.92 -25.05
CA GLY A 551 10.81 28.86 -24.08
C GLY A 551 10.36 28.24 -22.73
N LEU A 552 10.61 26.95 -22.49
CA LEU A 552 10.34 26.28 -21.20
C LEU A 552 11.38 26.57 -20.11
N GLY A 553 12.52 27.18 -20.48
CA GLY A 553 13.63 27.47 -19.58
C GLY A 553 14.30 26.18 -19.09
N ASN A 554 14.52 26.05 -17.77
CA ASN A 554 15.18 24.88 -17.19
C ASN A 554 14.26 23.66 -16.99
N ARG A 555 13.05 23.66 -17.57
CA ARG A 555 12.11 22.54 -17.44
C ARG A 555 12.38 21.50 -18.51
N ILE A 556 12.96 20.37 -18.09
CA ILE A 556 13.34 19.25 -18.96
C ILE A 556 12.29 18.14 -19.01
N ASN A 557 11.26 18.20 -18.16
CA ASN A 557 10.34 17.11 -17.90
C ASN A 557 9.62 16.60 -19.16
N MET A 558 9.12 17.49 -20.02
CA MET A 558 8.41 17.12 -21.25
C MET A 558 9.35 16.49 -22.30
N ILE A 559 10.56 17.04 -22.43
CA ILE A 559 11.58 16.57 -23.37
C ILE A 559 12.04 15.16 -22.97
N MET A 560 12.38 14.97 -21.69
CA MET A 560 12.81 13.67 -21.16
C MET A 560 11.69 12.63 -21.22
N GLN A 561 10.44 13.05 -21.03
CA GLN A 561 9.28 12.16 -21.16
C GLN A 561 9.06 11.70 -22.61
N MET A 562 9.21 12.60 -23.59
CA MET A 562 9.16 12.21 -25.00
C MET A 562 10.31 11.28 -25.38
N ALA A 563 11.53 11.57 -24.90
CA ALA A 563 12.67 10.69 -25.10
C ALA A 563 12.43 9.30 -24.50
N PHE A 564 11.77 9.21 -23.34
CA PHE A 564 11.35 7.94 -22.77
C PHE A 564 10.37 7.19 -23.69
N PHE A 565 9.30 7.84 -24.17
CA PHE A 565 8.34 7.17 -25.06
C PHE A 565 8.98 6.69 -26.37
N HIS A 566 9.84 7.52 -26.97
CA HIS A 566 10.56 7.18 -28.20
C HIS A 566 11.52 5.99 -27.99
N LEU A 567 12.34 6.02 -26.95
CA LEU A 567 13.40 5.02 -26.73
C LEU A 567 12.90 3.73 -26.06
N SER A 568 11.80 3.79 -25.32
CA SER A 568 11.27 2.61 -24.61
C SER A 568 10.37 1.75 -25.48
N GLU A 569 9.75 2.33 -26.51
CA GLU A 569 8.78 1.68 -27.40
C GLU A 569 7.65 0.93 -26.64
N VAL A 570 7.35 1.33 -25.40
CA VAL A 570 6.30 0.71 -24.56
C VAL A 570 4.92 0.87 -25.21
N ILE A 571 4.73 1.97 -25.95
CA ILE A 571 3.59 2.22 -26.84
C ILE A 571 4.10 2.76 -28.18
N PRO A 572 3.32 2.63 -29.28
CA PRO A 572 3.70 3.21 -30.57
C PRO A 572 3.93 4.71 -30.45
N GLU A 573 4.97 5.23 -31.13
CA GLU A 573 5.36 6.64 -31.04
C GLU A 573 4.24 7.61 -31.42
N ALA A 574 3.48 7.30 -32.49
CA ALA A 574 2.34 8.11 -32.92
C ALA A 574 1.26 8.24 -31.82
N ASP A 575 1.01 7.16 -31.10
CA ASP A 575 0.06 7.14 -29.98
C ASP A 575 0.62 7.91 -28.78
N ALA A 576 1.91 7.74 -28.48
CA ALA A 576 2.58 8.49 -27.41
C ALA A 576 2.48 10.01 -27.61
N VAL A 577 2.79 10.48 -28.83
CA VAL A 577 2.69 11.91 -29.19
C VAL A 577 1.27 12.42 -29.00
N LYS A 578 0.27 11.65 -29.47
CA LYS A 578 -1.14 12.02 -29.35
C LYS A 578 -1.55 12.13 -27.88
N TYR A 579 -1.32 11.08 -27.09
CA TYR A 579 -1.72 11.06 -25.68
C TYR A 579 -0.99 12.09 -24.83
N LEU A 580 0.28 12.39 -25.16
CA LEU A 580 1.02 13.43 -24.47
C LEU A 580 0.41 14.81 -24.74
N LYS A 581 0.09 15.12 -26.01
CA LYS A 581 -0.59 16.38 -26.38
C LYS A 581 -1.95 16.52 -25.69
N ASP A 582 -2.77 15.48 -25.71
CA ASP A 582 -4.07 15.47 -25.02
C ASP A 582 -3.89 15.73 -23.51
N SER A 583 -2.84 15.15 -22.91
CA SER A 583 -2.55 15.35 -21.50
C SER A 583 -1.98 16.74 -21.17
N ILE A 584 -1.22 17.35 -22.07
CA ILE A 584 -0.78 18.76 -21.96
C ILE A 584 -1.99 19.67 -21.94
N GLU A 585 -2.92 19.53 -22.88
CA GLU A 585 -4.14 20.36 -22.95
C GLU A 585 -4.96 20.23 -21.66
N HIS A 586 -5.18 19.00 -21.19
CA HIS A 586 -5.93 18.76 -19.96
C HIS A 586 -5.27 19.38 -18.72
N THR A 587 -3.93 19.34 -18.63
CA THR A 587 -3.18 19.76 -17.44
C THR A 587 -2.88 21.27 -17.45
N TYR A 588 -2.54 21.81 -18.61
CA TYR A 588 -2.03 23.17 -18.79
C TYR A 588 -2.97 24.07 -19.59
N GLY A 589 -4.08 23.60 -20.13
CA GLY A 589 -5.03 24.41 -20.92
C GLY A 589 -5.55 25.64 -20.18
N LYS A 590 -5.68 25.57 -18.85
CA LYS A 590 -6.05 26.73 -18.00
C LYS A 590 -4.94 27.77 -17.83
N LYS A 591 -3.72 27.52 -18.32
CA LYS A 591 -2.55 28.41 -18.21
C LYS A 591 -2.36 29.32 -19.43
N GLY A 592 -3.17 29.14 -20.48
CA GLY A 592 -3.12 29.95 -21.71
C GLY A 592 -2.42 29.22 -22.86
N LYS A 593 -2.81 29.58 -24.09
CA LYS A 593 -2.39 28.89 -25.31
C LYS A 593 -0.88 28.92 -25.54
N ASP A 594 -0.22 30.04 -25.24
CA ASP A 594 1.22 30.17 -25.41
C ASP A 594 2.00 29.12 -24.58
N ILE A 595 1.53 28.78 -23.37
CA ILE A 595 2.14 27.74 -22.52
C ILE A 595 1.87 26.33 -23.03
N VAL A 596 0.77 26.13 -23.75
CA VAL A 596 0.40 24.83 -24.33
C VAL A 596 1.13 24.59 -25.65
N ASP A 597 1.35 25.64 -26.44
CA ASP A 597 2.04 25.59 -27.72
C ASP A 597 3.58 25.45 -27.55
N MET A 598 4.15 26.03 -26.47
CA MET A 598 5.54 25.78 -26.02
C MET A 598 5.71 24.37 -25.46
#